data_AF-A0A8J3TCV1-F1
#
_entry.id   AF-A0A8J3TCV1-F1
#
_cell.length_a   1.000
_cell.length_b   1.000
_cell.length_c   1.000
_cell.angle_alpha   90.00
_cell.angle_beta   90.00
_cell.angle_gamma   90.00
#
_symmetry.space_group_name_H-M   'P 1'
#
loop_
_entity.id
_entity.type
_entity.pdbx_description
1 polymer ?
#
loop_
_entity_poly.entity_id
_entity_poly.type
_entity_poly.pdbx_seq_one_letter_code
_entity_poly.pdbx_strand_id
1 'polypeptide(L)'
;MTTKPLGDCPICLGVMAPAGIHPVLGPVYRICPACYAPCRTCNGDAVWPAQLGAFEYLTDALYALGFAIDLCRGCLGVLDIHPATTEVTR
;
A
#
# COMPACT_ATOMS: atom_id res chain seq x y z
N MET A 1 -14.80 -13.98 -14.90
CA MET A 1 -14.62 -12.86 -13.95
C MET A 1 -14.82 -11.58 -14.75
N THR A 2 -15.97 -10.93 -14.58
CA THR A 2 -16.36 -9.77 -15.39
C THR A 2 -15.66 -8.54 -14.83
N THR A 3 -14.64 -8.06 -15.52
CA THR A 3 -14.03 -6.76 -15.23
C THR A 3 -15.05 -5.68 -15.57
N LYS A 4 -15.64 -5.04 -14.55
CA LYS A 4 -16.48 -3.85 -14.74
C LYS A 4 -15.64 -2.77 -15.44
N PRO A 5 -16.16 -2.02 -16.43
CA PRO A 5 -15.40 -0.93 -17.02
C PRO A 5 -14.95 0.04 -15.93
N LEU A 6 -13.67 0.43 -16.00
CA LEU A 6 -12.90 1.23 -15.05
C LEU A 6 -13.51 2.59 -14.62
N GLY A 7 -14.69 2.97 -15.13
CA GLY A 7 -15.35 4.25 -14.87
C GLY A 7 -16.61 4.21 -14.00
N ASP A 8 -17.23 3.03 -13.80
CA ASP A 8 -18.58 2.95 -13.19
C ASP A 8 -18.60 2.44 -11.76
N CYS A 9 -17.44 2.34 -11.10
CA CYS A 9 -17.40 1.90 -9.72
C CYS A 9 -17.52 3.11 -8.79
N PRO A 10 -18.60 3.22 -7.99
CA PRO A 10 -18.83 4.39 -7.14
C PRO A 10 -17.87 4.47 -5.95
N ILE A 11 -17.00 3.47 -5.79
CA ILE A 11 -16.14 3.28 -4.61
C ILE A 11 -14.68 3.64 -4.92
N CYS A 12 -14.20 3.41 -6.14
CA CYS A 12 -12.79 3.56 -6.45
C CYS A 12 -12.45 4.83 -7.23
N LEU A 13 -11.29 5.39 -6.91
CA LEU A 13 -10.64 6.45 -7.66
C LEU A 13 -9.70 5.77 -8.66
N GLY A 14 -10.19 5.54 -9.88
CA GLY A 14 -9.53 4.70 -10.87
C GLY A 14 -9.58 3.23 -10.45
N VAL A 15 -8.47 2.67 -9.96
CA VAL A 15 -8.36 1.26 -9.52
C VAL A 15 -8.27 1.09 -8.01
N MET A 16 -8.17 2.19 -7.27
CA MET A 16 -7.85 2.22 -5.84
C MET A 16 -9.09 2.62 -5.04
N ALA A 17 -9.40 1.89 -3.97
CA ALA A 17 -10.47 2.18 -3.03
C ALA A 17 -9.89 2.66 -1.70
N PRO A 18 -10.49 3.68 -1.05
CA PRO A 18 -10.08 4.10 0.30
C PRO A 18 -10.07 2.91 1.27
N ALA A 19 -9.00 2.80 2.06
CA ALA A 19 -8.79 1.71 3.01
C ALA A 19 -8.66 2.19 4.47
N GLY A 20 -8.93 3.48 4.73
CA GLY A 20 -8.90 4.08 6.06
C GLY A 20 -7.65 4.95 6.27
N ILE A 21 -7.28 5.12 7.54
CA ILE A 21 -6.13 5.93 7.96
C ILE A 21 -5.21 5.04 8.80
N HIS A 22 -3.99 4.82 8.31
CA HIS A 22 -2.93 4.12 9.03
C HIS A 22 -2.23 5.10 9.99
N PRO A 23 -1.88 4.70 11.23
CA PRO A 23 -1.26 5.59 12.21
C PRO A 23 0.06 6.21 11.75
N VAL A 24 0.82 5.51 10.90
CA VAL A 24 2.12 5.98 10.38
C VAL A 24 2.01 6.55 8.96
N LEU A 25 1.20 5.94 8.08
CA LEU A 25 1.14 6.33 6.66
C LEU A 25 0.09 7.42 6.39
N GLY A 26 -0.74 7.75 7.38
CA GLY A 26 -1.91 8.58 7.16
C GLY A 26 -2.97 7.85 6.31
N PRO A 27 -3.75 8.58 5.49
CA PRO A 27 -4.75 7.97 4.62
C PRO A 27 -4.15 6.94 3.66
N VAL A 28 -4.79 5.78 3.55
CA VAL A 28 -4.33 4.67 2.71
C VAL A 28 -5.41 4.19 1.75
N TYR A 29 -4.95 3.63 0.64
CA TYR A 29 -5.76 2.98 -0.37
C TYR A 29 -5.42 1.49 -0.48
N ARG A 30 -6.35 0.71 -1.04
CA ARG A 30 -6.14 -0.67 -1.48
C ARG A 30 -6.65 -0.84 -2.90
N ILE A 31 -6.22 -1.91 -3.57
CA ILE A 31 -6.82 -2.32 -4.85
C ILE A 31 -8.33 -2.50 -4.64
N CYS A 32 -9.15 -1.93 -5.52
CA CYS A 32 -10.60 -1.99 -5.40
C CYS A 32 -11.11 -3.43 -5.49
N PRO A 33 -11.71 -3.99 -4.41
CA PRO A 33 -12.14 -5.39 -4.41
C PRO A 33 -13.37 -5.63 -5.30
N ALA A 34 -14.08 -4.57 -5.69
CA ALA A 34 -15.23 -4.65 -6.59
C ALA A 34 -14.81 -4.68 -8.07
N CYS A 35 -13.67 -4.07 -8.41
CA CYS A 35 -13.19 -3.97 -9.79
C CYS A 35 -12.12 -5.03 -10.12
N TYR A 36 -11.33 -5.44 -9.13
CA TYR A 36 -10.20 -6.34 -9.30
C TYR A 36 -10.21 -7.42 -8.24
N ALA A 37 -9.74 -8.61 -8.64
CA ALA A 37 -9.43 -9.66 -7.69
C ALA A 37 -8.29 -9.22 -6.77
N PRO A 38 -8.28 -9.65 -5.48
CA PRO A 38 -7.19 -9.36 -4.57
C PRO A 38 -5.86 -9.94 -5.09
N CYS A 39 -4.75 -9.32 -4.69
CA CYS A 39 -3.42 -9.85 -4.99
C CYS A 39 -3.30 -11.28 -4.45
N ARG A 40 -2.87 -12.23 -5.27
CA ARG A 40 -2.74 -13.64 -4.85
C ARG A 40 -1.64 -13.88 -3.82
N THR A 41 -0.66 -12.98 -3.75
CA THR A 41 0.48 -13.11 -2.82
C THR A 41 0.13 -12.66 -1.41
N CYS A 42 -0.59 -11.54 -1.26
CA CYS A 42 -0.97 -11.00 0.05
C CYS A 42 -2.47 -11.03 0.33
N ASN A 43 -3.25 -11.72 -0.50
CA ASN A 43 -4.70 -11.81 -0.38
C ASN A 43 -5.46 -10.47 -0.26
N GLY A 44 -4.87 -9.38 -0.76
CA GLY A 44 -5.47 -8.04 -0.68
C GLY A 44 -5.20 -7.27 0.62
N ASP A 45 -4.30 -7.76 1.49
CA ASP A 45 -3.97 -7.12 2.76
C ASP A 45 -3.09 -5.88 2.61
N ALA A 46 -2.34 -5.79 1.50
CA ALA A 46 -1.41 -4.69 1.27
C ALA A 46 -2.13 -3.35 1.02
N VAL A 47 -1.53 -2.26 1.49
CA VAL A 47 -2.05 -0.89 1.36
C VAL A 47 -1.04 0.06 0.71
N TRP A 48 -1.53 1.16 0.15
CA TRP A 48 -0.73 2.22 -0.47
C TRP A 48 -1.02 3.56 0.21
N PRO A 49 0.01 4.32 0.61
CA PRO A 49 -0.17 5.68 1.12
C PRO A 49 -0.83 6.58 0.09
N ALA A 50 -1.77 7.42 0.51
CA ALA A 50 -2.42 8.40 -0.35
C ALA A 50 -1.48 9.54 -0.76
N GLN A 51 -0.56 9.90 0.12
CA GLN A 51 0.35 11.02 -0.02
C GLN A 51 1.76 10.48 -0.21
N LEU A 52 2.15 10.11 -1.43
CA LEU A 52 3.55 10.06 -1.88
C LEU A 52 3.66 9.79 -3.38
N GLY A 53 4.53 10.56 -4.05
CA GLY A 53 4.67 10.55 -5.51
C GLY A 53 5.62 9.47 -6.06
N ALA A 54 6.58 8.99 -5.25
CA ALA A 54 7.46 7.88 -5.62
C ALA A 54 7.75 6.98 -4.42
N PHE A 55 7.95 5.70 -4.70
CA PHE A 55 8.13 4.66 -3.70
C PHE A 55 9.43 4.83 -2.89
N GLU A 56 10.52 5.27 -3.55
CA GLU A 56 11.82 5.53 -2.92
C GLU A 56 11.73 6.61 -1.82
N TYR A 57 10.94 7.66 -2.07
CA TYR A 57 10.74 8.71 -1.08
C TYR A 57 9.94 8.25 0.14
N LEU A 58 9.06 7.25 -0.04
CA LEU A 58 8.34 6.64 1.08
C LEU A 58 9.30 5.87 1.99
N THR A 59 10.16 5.03 1.41
CA THR A 59 11.13 4.23 2.18
C THR A 59 12.12 5.11 2.92
N ASP A 60 12.67 6.14 2.26
CA ASP A 60 13.64 7.04 2.88
C ASP A 60 13.02 7.86 4.01
N ALA A 61 11.80 8.37 3.82
CA ALA A 61 11.09 9.13 4.84
C ALA A 61 10.75 8.28 6.07
N LEU A 62 10.29 7.04 5.86
CA LEU A 62 10.00 6.13 6.96
C LEU A 62 11.27 5.71 7.70
N TYR A 63 12.35 5.44 6.97
CA TYR A 63 13.64 5.11 7.58
C TYR A 63 14.19 6.26 8.42
N ALA A 64 14.07 7.51 7.95
CA ALA A 64 14.42 8.70 8.72
C ALA A 64 13.59 8.86 10.01
N LEU A 65 12.38 8.31 10.05
CA LEU A 65 11.51 8.25 11.24
C LEU A 65 11.76 7.01 12.11
N GLY A 66 12.74 6.18 11.76
CA GLY A 66 13.07 4.95 12.50
C GLY A 66 12.16 3.77 12.18
N PHE A 67 11.49 3.77 11.03
CA PHE A 67 10.64 2.68 10.56
C PHE A 67 11.19 2.00 9.30
N ALA A 68 10.97 0.70 9.20
CA ALA A 68 11.14 -0.09 7.99
C ALA A 68 9.76 -0.59 7.53
N ILE A 69 9.66 -0.95 6.24
CA ILE A 69 8.43 -1.46 5.66
C ILE A 69 8.65 -2.79 4.95
N ASP A 70 7.67 -3.67 5.10
CA ASP A 70 7.57 -4.88 4.31
C ASP A 70 6.63 -4.67 3.14
N LEU A 71 7.08 -5.08 1.96
CA LEU A 71 6.31 -4.96 0.73
C LEU A 71 5.84 -6.32 0.25
N CYS A 72 4.60 -6.34 -0.24
CA CYS A 72 4.12 -7.48 -0.98
C CYS A 72 4.90 -7.60 -2.30
N ARG A 73 5.62 -8.70 -2.50
CA ARG A 73 6.35 -8.97 -3.76
C ARG A 73 5.44 -9.10 -4.98
N GLY A 74 4.14 -9.31 -4.79
CA GLY A 74 3.16 -9.46 -5.87
C GLY A 74 2.54 -8.16 -6.35
N CYS A 75 2.32 -7.18 -5.46
CA CYS A 75 1.66 -5.92 -5.83
C CYS A 75 2.42 -4.65 -5.41
N LEU A 76 3.50 -4.78 -4.64
CA LEU A 76 4.32 -3.69 -4.10
C LEU A 76 3.60 -2.75 -3.11
N GLY A 77 2.43 -3.16 -2.61
CA GLY A 77 1.81 -2.48 -1.47
C GLY A 77 2.51 -2.81 -0.16
N VAL A 78 2.37 -1.92 0.82
CA VAL A 78 2.88 -2.07 2.19
C VAL A 78 2.05 -3.10 2.93
N LEU A 79 2.71 -4.14 3.46
CA LEU A 79 2.12 -5.19 4.28
C LEU A 79 2.26 -4.92 5.76
N ASP A 80 3.43 -4.45 6.16
CA ASP A 80 3.74 -4.18 7.55
C ASP A 80 4.70 -3.00 7.68
N ILE A 81 4.65 -2.36 8.85
CA ILE A 81 5.56 -1.28 9.25
C ILE A 81 6.07 -1.62 10.63
N HIS A 82 7.39 -1.69 10.74
CA HIS A 82 8.08 -2.14 11.94
C HIS A 82 9.24 -1.20 12.26
N PRO A 83 9.72 -1.18 13.51
CA PRO A 83 10.91 -0.41 13.85
C PRO A 83 12.08 -0.81 12.96
N ALA A 84 12.79 0.18 12.41
CA ALA A 84 14.03 -0.07 11.69
C ALA A 84 15.05 -0.62 12.70
N THR A 85 15.41 -1.90 12.58
CA THR A 85 16.47 -2.48 13.39
C THR A 85 17.79 -1.82 12.97
N THR A 86 18.38 -1.03 13.87
CA THR A 86 19.73 -0.48 13.71
C THR A 86 20.76 -1.58 13.93
N GLU A 87 20.77 -2.64 13.13
CA GLU A 87 21.98 -3.45 12.99
C GLU A 87 22.85 -2.79 11.94
N VAL A 88 23.67 -1.86 12.42
CA VAL A 88 24.86 -1.36 11.70
C VAL A 88 25.71 -2.58 11.37
N THR A 89 25.50 -3.15 10.19
CA THR A 89 26.46 -4.12 9.64
C THR A 89 27.66 -3.29 9.21
N ARG A 90 28.69 -3.37 10.04
CA ARG A 90 29.97 -2.69 9.93
C ARG A 90 30.83 -3.31 8.83
#